data_AF-A0A835IV27-F1
#
_entry.id   AF-A0A835IV27-F1
#
_cell.length_a   1.000
_cell.length_b   1.000
_cell.length_c   1.000
_cell.angle_alpha   90.00
_cell.angle_beta   90.00
_cell.angle_gamma   90.00
#
_symmetry.space_group_name_H-M   'P 1'
#
loop_
_entity.id
_entity.type
_entity.pdbx_description
1 polymer ?
#
loop_
_entity_poly.entity_id
_entity_poly.type
_entity_poly.pdbx_seq_one_letter_code
_entity_poly.pdbx_strand_id
1 'polypeptide(L)'
;MKKAESGSETVFQCIEDHSTEDEELVTNALETIVNLAPLLDLRIFSSSKPSYIKLNEKCAVQAIMGILGSSVKAWHYTAAELLGCLIINPNNEPFLLPFAPQIYKRLVDLLSLPAIDTQAVAVGALYNLSKVSMDCRLKLASERWANRPGFESD
;
A
#
# COMPACT_ATOMS: atom_id res chain seq x y z
N MET A 1 -30.39 -5.96 -17.61
CA MET A 1 -29.10 -5.27 -17.87
C MET A 1 -28.04 -5.96 -17.02
N LYS A 2 -27.05 -6.63 -17.61
CA LYS A 2 -25.96 -7.28 -16.86
C LYS A 2 -25.06 -6.18 -16.29
N LYS A 3 -24.82 -6.19 -14.97
CA LYS A 3 -23.83 -5.31 -14.32
C LYS A 3 -22.44 -5.73 -14.81
N ALA A 4 -21.64 -4.79 -15.27
CA ALA A 4 -20.26 -5.07 -15.71
C ALA A 4 -19.32 -4.81 -14.52
N GLU A 5 -18.52 -5.81 -14.18
CA GLU A 5 -17.40 -5.69 -13.24
C GLU A 5 -16.20 -5.15 -14.01
N SER A 6 -15.49 -4.18 -13.43
CA SER A 6 -14.17 -3.81 -13.94
C SER A 6 -13.16 -4.84 -13.45
N GLY A 7 -12.21 -5.25 -14.29
CA GLY A 7 -11.18 -6.23 -13.90
C GLY A 7 -10.39 -5.84 -12.65
N SER A 8 -10.25 -4.54 -12.38
CA SER A 8 -9.63 -4.01 -11.16
C SER A 8 -10.45 -4.25 -9.89
N GLU A 9 -11.78 -4.20 -9.95
CA GLU A 9 -12.64 -4.46 -8.78
C GLU A 9 -12.54 -5.92 -8.34
N THR A 10 -12.52 -6.85 -9.30
CA THR A 10 -12.37 -8.29 -9.02
C THR A 10 -11.00 -8.60 -8.41
N VAL A 11 -9.93 -7.99 -8.94
CA VAL A 11 -8.57 -8.15 -8.38
C VAL A 11 -8.49 -7.62 -6.95
N PHE A 12 -9.05 -6.44 -6.68
CA PHE A 12 -9.06 -5.89 -5.31
C PHE A 12 -9.95 -6.68 -4.34
N GLN A 13 -11.06 -7.25 -4.81
CA GLN A 13 -11.88 -8.13 -3.97
C GLN A 13 -11.10 -9.38 -3.56
N CYS A 14 -10.36 -9.99 -4.49
CA CYS A 14 -9.47 -11.11 -4.17
C CYS A 14 -8.41 -10.74 -3.12
N ILE A 15 -7.84 -9.53 -3.22
CA ILE A 15 -6.89 -9.00 -2.23
C ILE A 15 -7.58 -8.75 -0.88
N GLU A 16 -8.80 -8.22 -0.87
CA GLU A 16 -9.58 -8.01 0.35
C GLU A 16 -9.85 -9.35 1.07
N ASP A 17 -10.22 -10.38 0.31
CA ASP A 17 -10.58 -11.72 0.78
C ASP A 17 -9.36 -12.66 0.98
N HIS A 18 -8.14 -12.12 1.02
CA HIS A 18 -6.87 -12.88 1.13
C HIS A 18 -6.80 -13.91 2.26
N SER A 19 -7.65 -13.79 3.29
CA SER A 19 -7.71 -14.74 4.41
C SER A 19 -8.48 -16.03 4.09
N THR A 20 -9.32 -16.00 3.06
CA THR A 20 -10.16 -17.13 2.62
C THR A 20 -9.84 -17.58 1.19
N GLU A 21 -9.19 -16.73 0.41
CA GLU A 21 -8.73 -17.03 -0.94
C GLU A 21 -7.47 -17.89 -0.96
N ASP A 22 -7.23 -18.53 -2.10
CA ASP A 22 -6.03 -19.31 -2.35
C ASP A 22 -4.77 -18.43 -2.43
N GLU A 23 -3.65 -18.89 -1.85
CA GLU A 23 -2.43 -18.09 -1.74
C GLU A 23 -1.84 -17.73 -3.12
N GLU A 24 -1.91 -18.66 -4.09
CA GLU A 24 -1.45 -18.44 -5.46
C GLU A 24 -2.34 -17.42 -6.17
N LEU A 25 -3.65 -17.51 -5.96
CA LEU A 25 -4.61 -16.55 -6.52
C LEU A 25 -4.37 -15.13 -6.01
N VAL A 26 -4.19 -14.97 -4.69
CA VAL A 26 -3.88 -13.66 -4.07
C VAL A 26 -2.55 -13.13 -4.57
N THR A 27 -1.53 -14.00 -4.71
CA THR A 27 -0.22 -13.62 -5.25
C THR A 27 -0.34 -13.07 -6.68
N ASN A 28 -1.05 -13.79 -7.55
CA ASN A 28 -1.30 -13.36 -8.93
C ASN A 28 -2.10 -12.03 -8.99
N ALA A 29 -3.08 -11.86 -8.11
CA ALA A 29 -3.85 -10.62 -7.98
C ALA A 29 -2.95 -9.43 -7.57
N LEU A 30 -2.06 -9.65 -6.59
CA LEU A 30 -1.09 -8.65 -6.13
C LEU A 30 -0.09 -8.25 -7.22
N GLU A 31 0.48 -9.23 -7.92
CA GLU A 31 1.40 -8.96 -9.03
C GLU A 31 0.70 -8.20 -10.17
N THR A 32 -0.54 -8.58 -10.49
CA THR A 32 -1.34 -7.91 -11.51
C THR A 32 -1.57 -6.44 -11.13
N ILE A 33 -1.97 -6.17 -9.88
CA ILE A 33 -2.29 -4.80 -9.49
C ILE A 33 -1.05 -3.92 -9.31
N VAL A 34 0.07 -4.47 -8.85
CA VAL A 34 1.34 -3.73 -8.77
C VAL A 34 1.80 -3.27 -10.15
N ASN A 35 1.70 -4.13 -11.16
CA ASN A 35 2.04 -3.76 -12.54
C ASN A 35 1.17 -2.62 -13.10
N LEU A 36 -0.05 -2.46 -12.57
CA LEU A 36 -0.98 -1.39 -12.95
C LEU A 36 -0.92 -0.17 -12.02
N ALA A 37 -0.26 -0.28 -10.87
CA ALA A 37 -0.26 0.72 -9.80
C ALA A 37 0.17 2.12 -10.23
N PRO A 38 1.18 2.31 -11.10
CA PRO A 38 1.58 3.64 -11.56
C PRO A 38 0.49 4.40 -12.32
N LEU A 39 -0.49 3.68 -12.88
CA LEU A 39 -1.62 4.25 -13.62
C LEU A 39 -2.92 4.25 -12.80
N LEU A 40 -2.90 3.70 -11.59
CA LEU A 40 -4.09 3.49 -10.79
C LEU A 40 -4.49 4.77 -10.05
N ASP A 41 -5.67 5.28 -10.40
CA ASP A 41 -6.39 6.30 -9.65
C ASP A 41 -7.50 5.63 -8.86
N LEU A 42 -7.45 5.71 -7.53
CA LEU A 42 -8.42 5.05 -6.65
C LEU A 42 -9.85 5.52 -6.92
N ARG A 43 -10.05 6.71 -7.52
CA ARG A 43 -11.38 7.22 -7.87
C ARG A 43 -12.13 6.36 -8.88
N ILE A 44 -11.47 5.40 -9.54
CA ILE A 44 -12.19 4.41 -10.35
C ILE A 44 -13.20 3.61 -9.50
N PHE A 45 -12.95 3.48 -8.19
CA PHE A 45 -13.83 2.78 -7.25
C PHE A 45 -14.94 3.67 -6.65
N SER A 46 -14.94 4.98 -6.89
CA SER A 46 -16.06 5.86 -6.47
C SER A 46 -17.24 5.88 -7.46
N SER A 47 -17.21 4.99 -8.46
CA SER A 47 -18.23 4.92 -9.51
C SER A 47 -19.64 4.77 -8.93
N SER A 48 -20.56 5.63 -9.38
CA SER A 48 -21.99 5.52 -9.08
C SER A 48 -22.69 4.42 -9.89
N LYS A 49 -21.97 3.73 -10.80
CA LYS A 49 -22.51 2.59 -11.54
C LYS A 49 -22.76 1.44 -10.57
N PRO A 50 -23.92 0.78 -10.63
CA PRO A 50 -24.21 -0.35 -9.77
C PRO A 50 -23.31 -1.53 -10.15
N SER A 51 -22.28 -1.79 -9.37
CA SER A 51 -21.46 -3.01 -9.41
C SER A 51 -22.12 -4.12 -8.57
N TYR A 52 -21.59 -5.34 -8.68
CA TYR A 52 -21.90 -6.44 -7.74
C TYR A 52 -20.97 -6.38 -6.51
N ILE A 53 -19.72 -5.98 -6.74
CA ILE A 53 -18.65 -5.85 -5.75
C ILE A 53 -18.74 -4.48 -5.06
N LYS A 54 -18.95 -4.46 -3.73
CA LYS A 54 -19.01 -3.21 -2.95
C LYS A 54 -17.61 -2.67 -2.61
N LEU A 55 -16.76 -2.54 -3.62
CA LEU A 55 -15.45 -1.92 -3.46
C LEU A 55 -15.59 -0.40 -3.55
N ASN A 56 -14.92 0.30 -2.64
CA ASN A 56 -14.72 1.75 -2.70
C ASN A 56 -13.24 2.05 -2.40
N GLU A 57 -12.83 3.31 -2.55
CA GLU A 57 -11.44 3.73 -2.39
C GLU A 57 -10.89 3.41 -1.01
N LYS A 58 -11.73 3.54 0.02
CA LYS A 58 -11.36 3.21 1.40
C LYS A 58 -11.12 1.71 1.56
N CYS A 59 -12.01 0.86 1.04
CA CYS A 59 -11.86 -0.59 1.05
C CYS A 59 -10.59 -1.01 0.31
N ALA A 60 -10.27 -0.39 -0.83
CA ALA A 60 -9.04 -0.67 -1.57
C ALA A 60 -7.78 -0.42 -0.72
N VAL A 61 -7.71 0.73 -0.02
CA VAL A 61 -6.58 1.02 0.89
C VAL A 61 -6.55 0.04 2.07
N GLN A 62 -7.72 -0.31 2.64
CA GLN A 62 -7.82 -1.28 3.73
C GLN A 62 -7.39 -2.69 3.32
N ALA A 63 -7.71 -3.12 2.10
CA ALA A 63 -7.28 -4.39 1.55
C ALA A 63 -5.75 -4.48 1.50
N ILE A 64 -5.08 -3.44 0.98
CA ILE A 64 -3.60 -3.36 0.95
C ILE A 64 -3.02 -3.39 2.36
N MET A 65 -3.63 -2.67 3.30
CA MET A 65 -3.22 -2.70 4.71
C MET A 65 -3.43 -4.08 5.34
N GLY A 66 -4.45 -4.84 4.91
CA GLY A 66 -4.67 -6.23 5.28
C GLY A 66 -3.51 -7.12 4.83
N ILE A 67 -3.09 -6.99 3.58
CA ILE A 67 -1.94 -7.74 3.04
C ILE A 67 -0.64 -7.40 3.77
N LEU A 68 -0.37 -6.11 4.04
CA LEU A 68 0.78 -5.68 4.85
C LEU A 68 0.73 -6.23 6.29
N GLY A 69 -0.46 -6.55 6.81
CA GLY A 69 -0.67 -7.16 8.11
C GLY A 69 -0.77 -8.69 8.10
N SER A 70 -0.68 -9.32 6.93
CA SER A 70 -0.86 -10.78 6.78
C SER A 70 0.32 -11.57 7.35
N SER A 71 0.10 -12.86 7.61
CA SER A 71 1.17 -13.79 8.01
C SER A 71 2.09 -14.21 6.86
N VAL A 72 1.70 -13.97 5.61
CA VAL A 72 2.43 -14.38 4.42
C VAL A 72 3.48 -13.31 4.07
N LYS A 73 4.72 -13.55 4.49
CA LYS A 73 5.82 -12.59 4.33
C LYS A 73 6.11 -12.21 2.88
N ALA A 74 5.87 -13.14 1.94
CA ALA A 74 6.08 -12.90 0.52
C ALA A 74 5.22 -11.75 -0.01
N TRP A 75 4.03 -11.55 0.54
CA TRP A 75 3.13 -10.47 0.10
C TRP A 75 3.51 -9.08 0.61
N HIS A 76 4.31 -9.00 1.68
CA HIS A 76 4.69 -7.71 2.28
C HIS A 76 5.49 -6.85 1.31
N TYR A 77 6.37 -7.46 0.51
CA TYR A 77 7.12 -6.79 -0.54
C TYR A 77 6.16 -6.12 -1.54
N THR A 78 5.30 -6.92 -2.16
CA THR A 78 4.39 -6.50 -3.23
C THR A 78 3.39 -5.46 -2.73
N ALA A 79 2.90 -5.60 -1.49
CA ALA A 79 1.98 -4.63 -0.90
C ALA A 79 2.66 -3.30 -0.54
N ALA A 80 3.91 -3.33 -0.07
CA ALA A 80 4.67 -2.11 0.20
C ALA A 80 5.00 -1.37 -1.11
N GLU A 81 5.36 -2.11 -2.16
CA GLU A 81 5.57 -1.57 -3.51
C GLU A 81 4.29 -0.93 -4.06
N LEU A 82 3.16 -1.66 -4.04
CA LEU A 82 1.84 -1.15 -4.44
C LEU A 82 1.51 0.17 -3.76
N LEU A 83 1.66 0.21 -2.44
CA LEU A 83 1.38 1.40 -1.64
C LEU A 83 2.32 2.56 -2.00
N GLY A 84 3.61 2.28 -2.16
CA GLY A 84 4.62 3.26 -2.59
C GLY A 84 4.28 3.89 -3.94
N CYS A 85 3.79 3.10 -4.90
CA CYS A 85 3.32 3.57 -6.20
C CYS A 85 2.06 4.43 -6.07
N LEU A 86 1.07 4.01 -5.27
CA LEU A 86 -0.18 4.76 -5.09
C LEU A 86 0.05 6.13 -4.46
N ILE A 87 1.00 6.25 -3.52
CA ILE A 87 1.34 7.51 -2.84
C ILE A 87 1.90 8.56 -3.82
N ILE A 88 2.59 8.13 -4.87
CA ILE A 88 3.17 9.05 -5.86
C ILE A 88 2.08 9.79 -6.64
N ASN A 89 0.91 9.16 -6.84
CA ASN A 89 -0.19 9.76 -7.58
C ASN A 89 -0.95 10.76 -6.67
N PRO A 90 -0.90 12.08 -6.96
CA PRO A 90 -1.54 13.10 -6.11
C PRO A 90 -3.07 12.96 -6.08
N ASN A 91 -3.67 12.32 -7.08
CA ASN A 91 -5.12 12.05 -7.08
C ASN A 91 -5.51 11.06 -5.98
N ASN A 92 -4.58 10.22 -5.53
CA ASN A 92 -4.81 9.22 -4.48
C ASN A 92 -4.62 9.79 -3.07
N GLU A 93 -3.95 10.94 -2.94
CA GLU A 93 -3.59 11.56 -1.65
C GLU A 93 -4.78 11.71 -0.69
N PRO A 94 -5.98 12.19 -1.11
CA PRO A 94 -7.13 12.33 -0.21
C PRO A 94 -7.61 11.02 0.42
N PHE A 95 -7.38 9.88 -0.26
CA PHE A 95 -7.78 8.56 0.21
C PHE A 95 -6.70 7.88 1.07
N LEU A 96 -5.42 8.22 0.83
CA LEU A 96 -4.28 7.65 1.54
C LEU A 96 -3.95 8.38 2.84
N LEU A 97 -4.06 9.72 2.87
CA LEU A 97 -3.72 10.52 4.05
C LEU A 97 -4.47 10.13 5.33
N PRO A 98 -5.77 9.78 5.30
CA PRO A 98 -6.46 9.28 6.50
C PRO A 98 -5.82 8.04 7.11
N PHE A 99 -5.09 7.25 6.31
CA PHE A 99 -4.38 6.04 6.74
C PHE A 99 -2.88 6.26 6.99
N ALA A 100 -2.34 7.45 6.71
CA ALA A 100 -0.90 7.72 6.78
C ALA A 100 -0.24 7.30 8.11
N PRO A 101 -0.84 7.50 9.30
CA PRO A 101 -0.24 7.01 10.55
C PRO A 101 -0.13 5.49 10.64
N GLN A 102 -1.11 4.76 10.10
CA GLN A 102 -1.13 3.30 10.11
C GLN A 102 -0.15 2.75 9.07
N ILE A 103 -0.13 3.36 7.88
CA ILE A 103 0.84 3.08 6.82
C ILE A 103 2.26 3.26 7.36
N TYR A 104 2.55 4.42 7.94
CA TYR A 104 3.86 4.74 8.52
C TYR A 104 4.31 3.64 9.48
N LYS A 105 3.46 3.31 10.46
CA LYS A 105 3.77 2.28 11.46
C LYS A 105 4.09 0.94 10.80
N ARG A 106 3.27 0.49 9.84
CA ARG A 106 3.49 -0.79 9.17
C ARG A 106 4.76 -0.82 8.34
N LEU A 107 5.06 0.23 7.58
CA LEU A 107 6.28 0.30 6.80
C LEU A 107 7.53 0.33 7.71
N VAL A 108 7.48 1.02 8.86
CA VAL A 108 8.56 0.99 9.85
C VAL A 108 8.70 -0.40 10.48
N ASP A 109 7.61 -1.09 10.80
CA ASP A 109 7.64 -2.47 11.30
C ASP A 109 8.36 -3.40 10.30
N LEU A 110 8.13 -3.22 8.99
CA LEU A 110 8.81 -3.99 7.93
C LEU A 110 10.32 -3.76 7.89
N LEU A 111 10.81 -2.57 8.28
CA LEU A 111 12.25 -2.30 8.37
C LEU A 111 12.96 -3.18 9.41
N SER A 112 12.20 -3.73 10.36
CA SER A 112 12.75 -4.63 11.39
C SER A 112 12.82 -6.10 10.94
N LEU A 113 12.27 -6.44 9.77
CA LEU A 113 12.30 -7.80 9.24
C LEU A 113 13.60 -8.05 8.46
N PRO A 114 14.22 -9.25 8.57
CA PRO A 114 15.43 -9.59 7.82
C PRO A 114 15.09 -9.97 6.37
N ALA A 115 14.58 -9.01 5.59
CA ALA A 115 14.19 -9.17 4.19
C ALA A 115 14.59 -7.92 3.40
N ILE A 116 15.81 -7.93 2.84
CA ILE A 116 16.47 -6.75 2.26
C ILE A 116 15.59 -6.07 1.20
N ASP A 117 14.99 -6.84 0.29
CA ASP A 117 14.17 -6.29 -0.78
C ASP A 117 12.89 -5.62 -0.22
N THR A 118 12.23 -6.28 0.74
CA THR A 118 11.06 -5.72 1.45
C THR A 118 11.42 -4.44 2.20
N GLN A 119 12.59 -4.39 2.85
CA GLN A 119 13.08 -3.19 3.52
C GLN A 119 13.31 -2.05 2.53
N ALA A 120 13.91 -2.33 1.36
CA ALA A 120 14.18 -1.34 0.34
C ALA A 120 12.88 -0.69 -0.20
N VAL A 121 11.87 -1.51 -0.52
CA VAL A 121 10.57 -0.97 -0.97
C VAL A 121 9.83 -0.23 0.14
N ALA A 122 9.94 -0.69 1.39
CA ALA A 122 9.35 0.00 2.53
C ALA A 122 9.99 1.38 2.78
N VAL A 123 11.32 1.51 2.62
CA VAL A 123 12.02 2.80 2.65
C VAL A 123 11.53 3.71 1.52
N GLY A 124 11.39 3.19 0.30
CA GLY A 124 10.86 3.94 -0.84
C GLY A 124 9.44 4.47 -0.58
N ALA A 125 8.56 3.62 -0.06
CA ALA A 125 7.20 4.00 0.31
C ALA A 125 7.16 5.03 1.45
N LEU A 126 8.01 4.90 2.48
CA LEU A 126 8.14 5.87 3.57
C LEU A 126 8.64 7.24 3.06
N TYR A 127 9.63 7.23 2.16
CA TYR A 127 10.11 8.45 1.53
C TYR A 127 8.97 9.14 0.76
N ASN A 128 8.21 8.40 -0.06
CA ASN A 128 7.07 8.96 -0.77
C ASN A 128 6.01 9.52 0.18
N LEU A 129 5.68 8.79 1.25
CA LEU A 129 4.71 9.22 2.26
C LEU A 129 5.14 10.51 2.96
N SER A 130 6.44 10.67 3.22
CA SER A 130 7.00 11.87 3.83
C SER A 130 6.81 13.12 2.94
N LYS A 131 6.75 12.96 1.62
CA LYS A 131 6.55 14.10 0.71
C LYS A 131 5.13 14.66 0.80
N VAL A 132 4.15 13.79 1.06
CA VAL A 132 2.72 14.16 1.12
C VAL A 132 2.19 14.34 2.55
N SER A 133 2.87 13.81 3.57
CA SER A 133 2.44 13.89 4.97
C SER A 133 3.49 14.58 5.86
N MET A 134 3.17 15.78 6.34
CA MET A 134 4.02 16.53 7.27
C MET A 134 4.24 15.78 8.59
N ASP A 135 3.22 15.12 9.12
CA ASP A 135 3.34 14.29 10.33
C ASP A 135 4.35 13.14 10.14
N CYS A 136 4.31 12.48 8.97
CA CYS A 136 5.29 11.44 8.64
C CYS A 136 6.72 11.99 8.54
N ARG A 137 6.91 13.20 7.99
CA ARG A 137 8.25 13.84 7.98
C ARG A 137 8.79 14.05 9.38
N LEU A 138 7.98 14.61 10.27
CA LEU A 138 8.38 14.89 11.65
C LEU A 138 8.71 13.59 12.40
N LYS A 139 7.91 12.53 12.18
CA LYS A 139 8.15 11.22 12.77
C LYS A 139 9.43 10.57 12.26
N LEU A 140 9.67 10.53 10.95
CA LEU A 140 10.92 10.02 10.38
C LEU A 140 12.14 10.77 10.95
N ALA A 141 12.06 12.10 11.04
CA ALA A 141 13.13 12.91 11.63
C ALA A 141 13.34 12.62 13.12
N SER A 142 12.35 12.11 13.84
CA SER A 142 12.47 11.74 15.26
C SER A 142 12.98 10.31 15.49
N GLU A 143 13.07 9.49 14.44
CA GLU A 143 13.51 8.10 14.58
C GLU A 143 14.98 8.01 15.02
N ARG A 144 15.29 7.05 15.90
CA ARG A 144 16.64 6.90 16.49
C ARG A 144 17.72 6.60 15.44
N TRP A 145 17.35 5.93 14.35
CA TRP A 145 18.26 5.65 13.24
C TRP A 145 18.51 6.88 12.38
N ALA A 146 17.56 7.81 12.27
CA ALA A 146 17.74 9.09 11.59
C ALA A 146 18.60 10.07 12.42
N ASN A 147 18.55 9.92 13.76
CA ASN A 147 19.27 10.78 14.72
C ASN A 147 20.59 10.19 15.22
N ARG A 148 21.24 9.28 14.49
CA ARG A 148 22.59 8.81 14.89
C ARG A 148 23.61 9.94 14.70
N PRO A 149 24.37 10.33 15.74
CA PRO A 149 25.55 11.15 15.59
C PRO A 149 26.64 10.28 14.96
N GLY A 150 26.77 10.35 13.65
CA GLY A 150 27.77 9.59 12.87
C GLY A 150 27.93 10.06 11.43
N PHE A 151 27.33 11.20 11.08
CA PHE A 151 27.55 11.93 9.83
C PHE A 151 28.20 13.30 10.13
N GLU A 152 29.13 13.32 11.08
CA GLU A 152 30.17 14.36 11.08
C GLU A 152 31.35 13.76 10.31
N SER A 153 31.65 14.40 9.19
CA SER A 153 32.72 14.06 8.27
C SER A 153 34.06 13.95 8.99
N ASP A 154 34.79 12.85 8.76
CA ASP A 154 36.26 12.89 8.81
C ASP A 154 36.79 13.73 7.63
#